data_AF-A0A239QWP7-F1
#
_entry.id   AF-A0A239QWP7-F1
#
_cell.length_a   1.000
_cell.length_b   1.000
_cell.length_c   1.000
_cell.angle_alpha   90.00
_cell.angle_beta   90.00
_cell.angle_gamma   90.00
#
_symmetry.space_group_name_H-M   'P 1'
#
loop_
_entity.id
_entity.type
_entity.pdbx_description
1 polymer ?
#
loop_
_entity_poly.entity_id
_entity_poly.type
_entity_poly.pdbx_seq_one_letter_code
_entity_poly.pdbx_strand_id
1 'polypeptide(L)'
;MSREIESLLLEKPETRLRIYAWSPNYPPSGYAGLLKVGQTTKADVNARIRESQGQMQQAYTLDVNEPAERNDGSVFRDSDVRQRLIEKGFENPIFGSAREWMRCTPEDVLTAITELREGVKLSGTHHETFPIRPEQASAVEKAQDYFESIWAEDPKAVPRFLWNAKMRFGKTFASYQLAKRLGAKRVLVVTFKPAVEDAWQTDLESHADFDGWQYLSSATGGNPDDADKTRPLVYFGWVC
;
A
#
# COMPACT_ATOMS: atom_id res chain seq x y z
N MET A 1 -26.81 37.57 29.64
CA MET A 1 -27.47 36.35 29.13
C MET A 1 -27.05 36.14 27.69
N SER A 2 -25.84 35.62 27.48
CA SER A 2 -25.18 35.53 26.16
C SER A 2 -24.69 34.11 25.85
N ARG A 3 -25.17 33.10 26.60
CA ARG A 3 -24.75 31.69 26.50
C ARG A 3 -25.68 30.80 25.65
N GLU A 4 -26.64 31.36 24.92
CA GLU A 4 -27.62 30.56 24.16
C GLU A 4 -27.46 30.60 22.63
N ILE A 5 -26.52 31.38 22.07
CA ILE A 5 -26.36 31.45 20.61
C ILE A 5 -25.25 30.51 20.09
N GLU A 6 -24.24 30.17 20.91
CA GLU A 6 -23.17 29.24 20.50
C GLU A 6 -23.61 27.77 20.45
N SER A 7 -24.71 27.38 21.12
CA SER A 7 -25.20 25.99 21.11
C SER A 7 -26.11 25.63 19.93
N LEU A 8 -26.35 26.57 19.01
CA LEU A 8 -27.23 26.40 17.84
C LEU A 8 -26.48 26.19 16.52
N LEU A 9 -25.15 26.25 16.52
CA LEU A 9 -24.34 25.94 15.35
C LEU A 9 -24.02 24.44 15.37
N LEU A 10 -24.76 23.66 14.59
CA LEU A 10 -24.33 22.32 14.19
C LEU A 10 -22.90 22.44 13.68
N GLU A 11 -21.94 21.73 14.31
CA GLU A 11 -20.56 21.66 13.84
C GLU A 11 -20.59 21.32 12.36
N LYS A 12 -20.10 22.26 11.54
CA LYS A 12 -20.07 22.09 10.09
C LYS A 12 -19.18 20.88 9.85
N PRO A 13 -19.67 19.79 9.23
CA PRO A 13 -18.85 18.61 9.01
C PRO A 13 -17.60 19.04 8.24
N GLU A 14 -16.43 18.70 8.75
CA GLU A 14 -15.16 19.00 8.11
C GLU A 14 -15.22 18.51 6.66
N THR A 15 -15.23 19.45 5.71
CA THR A 15 -15.37 19.16 4.28
C THR A 15 -14.01 18.74 3.74
N ARG A 16 -13.58 17.54 4.14
CA ARG A 16 -12.32 16.96 3.72
C ARG A 16 -12.42 16.48 2.27
N LEU A 17 -11.48 16.88 1.42
CA LEU A 17 -11.41 16.37 0.06
C LEU A 17 -11.05 14.88 0.11
N ARG A 18 -11.79 14.06 -0.63
CA ARG A 18 -11.59 12.61 -0.70
C ARG A 18 -11.46 12.17 -2.14
N ILE A 19 -10.54 11.24 -2.40
CA ILE A 19 -10.47 10.47 -3.63
C ILE A 19 -11.26 9.19 -3.44
N TYR A 20 -12.06 8.85 -4.44
CA TYR A 20 -12.78 7.58 -4.48
C TYR A 20 -12.53 6.84 -5.80
N ALA A 21 -12.63 5.52 -5.76
CA ALA A 21 -12.66 4.69 -6.95
C ALA A 21 -13.75 3.62 -6.84
N TRP A 22 -14.49 3.40 -7.91
CA TRP A 22 -15.54 2.39 -7.96
C TRP A 22 -15.62 1.71 -9.32
N SER A 23 -16.13 0.48 -9.32
CA SER A 23 -16.40 -0.33 -10.51
C SER A 23 -17.90 -0.70 -10.59
N PRO A 24 -18.51 -0.75 -11.78
CA PRO A 24 -19.85 -1.31 -11.94
C PRO A 24 -19.83 -2.81 -11.64
N ASN A 25 -20.82 -3.33 -10.91
CA ASN A 25 -20.90 -4.77 -10.60
C ASN A 25 -21.20 -5.62 -11.85
N TYR A 26 -21.86 -5.02 -12.84
CA TYR A 26 -22.18 -5.62 -14.12
C TYR A 26 -21.72 -4.69 -15.24
N PRO A 27 -20.40 -4.61 -15.51
CA PRO A 27 -19.87 -3.65 -16.46
C PRO A 27 -20.25 -4.03 -17.90
N PRO A 28 -20.64 -3.05 -18.74
CA PRO A 28 -20.68 -3.27 -20.19
C PRO A 28 -19.30 -3.68 -20.72
N SER A 29 -19.22 -4.34 -21.87
CA SER A 29 -17.98 -4.96 -22.38
C SER A 29 -16.76 -4.02 -22.41
N GLY A 30 -16.96 -2.73 -22.72
CA GLY A 30 -15.90 -1.72 -22.74
C GLY A 30 -15.41 -1.26 -21.34
N TYR A 31 -16.19 -1.50 -20.30
CA TYR A 31 -15.91 -1.07 -18.92
C TYR A 31 -15.38 -2.19 -18.02
N ALA A 32 -15.27 -3.42 -18.54
CA ALA A 32 -14.75 -4.55 -17.78
C ALA A 32 -13.28 -4.30 -17.36
N GLY A 33 -13.02 -4.45 -16.06
CA GLY A 33 -11.72 -4.20 -15.45
C GLY A 33 -11.34 -2.71 -15.38
N LEU A 34 -12.30 -1.79 -15.47
CA LEU A 34 -12.06 -0.36 -15.29
C LEU A 34 -12.59 0.13 -13.94
N LEU A 35 -11.80 1.02 -13.31
CA LEU A 35 -12.20 1.79 -12.14
C LEU A 35 -12.43 3.24 -12.54
N LYS A 36 -13.54 3.83 -12.08
CA LYS A 36 -13.77 5.26 -12.18
C LYS A 36 -13.14 5.96 -10.98
N VAL A 37 -12.08 6.72 -11.20
CA VAL A 37 -11.37 7.50 -10.18
C VAL A 37 -11.89 8.93 -10.16
N GLY A 38 -12.47 9.36 -9.04
CA GLY A 38 -13.05 10.69 -8.86
C GLY A 38 -12.77 11.30 -7.49
N GLN A 39 -13.26 12.51 -7.27
CA GLN A 39 -13.12 13.23 -5.99
C GLN A 39 -14.44 13.80 -5.48
N THR A 40 -14.52 14.02 -4.16
CA THR A 40 -15.66 14.65 -3.50
C THR A 40 -15.26 15.36 -2.20
N THR A 41 -15.99 16.42 -1.85
CA THR A 41 -15.98 17.02 -0.50
C THR A 41 -17.23 16.65 0.31
N LYS A 42 -18.14 15.85 -0.26
CA LYS A 42 -19.33 15.36 0.43
C LYS A 42 -18.95 14.31 1.47
N ALA A 43 -19.59 14.37 2.63
CA ALA A 43 -19.42 13.36 3.67
C ALA A 43 -19.84 11.95 3.19
N ASP A 44 -20.94 11.86 2.43
CA ASP A 44 -21.35 10.61 1.77
C ASP A 44 -20.81 10.52 0.34
N VAL A 45 -19.80 9.67 0.15
CA VAL A 45 -19.20 9.37 -1.16
C VAL A 45 -20.22 8.66 -2.07
N ASN A 46 -21.09 7.82 -1.53
CA ASN A 46 -22.10 7.11 -2.32
C ASN A 46 -23.12 8.07 -2.93
N ALA A 47 -23.46 9.16 -2.23
CA ALA A 47 -24.29 10.23 -2.80
C ALA A 47 -23.62 10.87 -4.03
N ARG A 48 -22.29 11.13 -3.96
CA ARG A 48 -21.55 11.67 -5.10
C ARG A 48 -21.49 10.67 -6.27
N ILE A 49 -21.29 9.38 -5.98
CA ILE A 49 -21.24 8.33 -7.02
C ILE A 49 -22.58 8.26 -7.74
N ARG A 50 -23.69 8.21 -7.00
CA ARG A 50 -25.06 8.23 -7.56
C ARG A 50 -25.30 9.44 -8.47
N GLU A 51 -24.84 10.62 -8.08
CA GLU A 51 -24.91 11.82 -8.92
C GLU A 51 -24.07 11.71 -10.19
N SER A 52 -22.90 11.08 -10.11
CA SER A 52 -22.01 10.89 -11.27
C SER A 52 -22.54 9.88 -12.29
N GLN A 53 -23.41 8.95 -11.87
CA GLN A 53 -24.05 7.96 -12.76
C GLN A 53 -25.22 8.56 -13.58
N GLY A 54 -25.73 9.73 -13.20
CA GLY A 54 -26.87 10.37 -13.87
C GLY A 54 -28.19 9.63 -13.63
N GLN A 55 -29.04 9.54 -14.66
CA GLN A 55 -30.40 8.99 -14.55
C GLN A 55 -30.45 7.46 -14.46
N MET A 56 -29.44 6.77 -15.01
CA MET A 56 -29.40 5.31 -15.02
C MET A 56 -28.41 4.82 -13.96
N GLN A 57 -28.91 4.65 -12.74
CA GLN A 57 -28.09 4.12 -11.65
C GLN A 57 -27.85 2.63 -11.84
N GLN A 58 -26.59 2.22 -11.69
CA GLN A 58 -26.16 0.83 -11.79
C GLN A 58 -25.56 0.41 -10.46
N ALA A 59 -25.75 -0.86 -10.09
CA ALA A 59 -25.08 -1.43 -8.94
C ALA A 59 -23.56 -1.32 -9.10
N TYR A 60 -22.87 -0.89 -8.06
CA TYR A 60 -21.43 -0.66 -8.06
C TYR A 60 -20.79 -1.12 -6.76
N THR A 61 -19.48 -1.30 -6.80
CA THR A 61 -18.63 -1.56 -5.64
C THR A 61 -17.72 -0.34 -5.44
N LEU A 62 -17.72 0.23 -4.24
CA LEU A 62 -16.81 1.29 -3.84
C LEU A 62 -15.55 0.66 -3.27
N ASP A 63 -14.47 0.70 -4.05
CA ASP A 63 -13.22 0.01 -3.72
C ASP A 63 -12.23 0.91 -2.97
N VAL A 64 -12.23 2.22 -3.28
CA VAL A 64 -11.31 3.20 -2.65
C VAL A 64 -12.09 4.39 -2.11
N ASN A 65 -11.74 4.83 -0.90
CA ASN A 65 -12.30 6.02 -0.26
C ASN A 65 -11.29 6.67 0.70
N GLU A 66 -10.39 7.49 0.18
CA GLU A 66 -9.22 8.00 0.91
C GLU A 66 -9.19 9.54 1.00
N PRO A 67 -8.69 10.12 2.11
CA PRO A 67 -8.42 11.56 2.17
C PRO A 67 -7.36 12.00 1.17
N ALA A 68 -7.59 13.14 0.52
CA ALA A 68 -6.75 13.69 -0.55
C ALA A 68 -5.75 14.75 -0.03
N GLU A 69 -5.08 14.45 1.07
CA GLU A 69 -4.11 15.33 1.74
C GLU A 69 -2.71 14.74 1.71
N ARG A 70 -1.71 15.60 1.52
CA ARG A 70 -0.29 15.30 1.63
C ARG A 70 0.23 15.56 3.03
N ASN A 71 1.42 15.04 3.33
CA ASN A 71 2.08 15.21 4.62
C ASN A 71 2.42 16.69 4.94
N ASP A 72 2.53 17.54 3.92
CA ASP A 72 2.77 18.98 4.06
C ASP A 72 1.48 19.80 4.27
N GLY A 73 0.31 19.14 4.36
CA GLY A 73 -1.00 19.77 4.50
C GLY A 73 -1.62 20.27 3.19
N SER A 74 -0.92 20.17 2.06
CA SER A 74 -1.50 20.45 0.75
C SER A 74 -2.45 19.33 0.30
N VAL A 75 -3.33 19.61 -0.65
CA VAL A 75 -4.29 18.61 -1.18
C VAL A 75 -3.96 18.21 -2.62
N PHE A 76 -4.27 16.97 -3.00
CA PHE A 76 -4.19 16.50 -4.38
C PHE A 76 -5.58 16.19 -4.93
N ARG A 77 -5.69 16.15 -6.26
CA ARG A 77 -6.95 15.94 -6.98
C ARG A 77 -6.99 14.55 -7.60
N ASP A 78 -8.18 14.11 -7.97
CA ASP A 78 -8.39 12.88 -8.74
C ASP A 78 -7.62 12.89 -10.07
N SER A 79 -7.48 14.06 -10.70
CA SER A 79 -6.62 14.25 -11.87
C SER A 79 -5.16 13.90 -11.61
N ASP A 80 -4.64 14.22 -10.43
CA ASP A 80 -3.25 13.92 -10.06
C ASP A 80 -3.08 12.40 -9.90
N VAL A 81 -4.05 11.72 -9.30
CA VAL A 81 -4.07 10.25 -9.14
C VAL A 81 -4.10 9.57 -10.51
N ARG A 82 -4.99 10.01 -11.41
CA ARG A 82 -5.04 9.46 -12.78
C ARG A 82 -3.77 9.76 -13.56
N GLN A 83 -3.20 10.96 -13.45
CA GLN A 83 -1.94 11.29 -14.10
C GLN A 83 -0.82 10.38 -13.60
N ARG A 84 -0.77 10.11 -12.29
CA ARG A 84 0.22 9.20 -11.71
C ARG A 84 0.05 7.77 -12.21
N LEU A 85 -1.19 7.27 -12.31
CA LEU A 85 -1.47 5.97 -12.91
C LEU A 85 -1.02 5.90 -14.38
N ILE A 86 -1.26 6.95 -15.17
CA ILE A 86 -0.78 7.03 -16.56
C ILE A 86 0.75 6.98 -16.62
N GLU A 87 1.44 7.71 -15.72
CA GLU A 87 2.90 7.67 -15.62
C GLU A 87 3.45 6.29 -15.24
N LYS A 88 2.66 5.47 -14.54
CA LYS A 88 2.97 4.06 -14.22
C LYS A 88 2.64 3.09 -15.38
N GLY A 89 2.06 3.59 -16.47
CA GLY A 89 1.76 2.81 -17.67
C GLY A 89 0.35 2.22 -17.72
N PHE A 90 -0.54 2.56 -16.79
CA PHE A 90 -1.94 2.10 -16.82
C PHE A 90 -2.71 2.77 -17.95
N GLU A 91 -3.61 2.03 -18.59
CA GLU A 91 -4.47 2.57 -19.64
C GLU A 91 -5.54 3.51 -19.05
N ASN A 92 -5.82 4.61 -19.74
CA ASN A 92 -6.93 5.52 -19.43
C ASN A 92 -7.90 5.58 -20.63
N PRO A 93 -8.82 4.61 -20.76
CA PRO A 93 -9.80 4.60 -21.84
C PRO A 93 -10.73 5.81 -21.78
N ILE A 94 -10.88 6.51 -22.91
CA ILE A 94 -11.74 7.69 -23.02
C ILE A 94 -13.09 7.28 -23.62
N PHE A 95 -14.17 7.47 -22.87
CA PHE A 95 -15.54 7.22 -23.34
C PHE A 95 -16.30 8.55 -23.50
N GLY A 96 -16.39 9.04 -24.74
CA GLY A 96 -16.97 10.36 -25.01
C GLY A 96 -16.18 11.46 -24.30
N SER A 97 -16.82 12.17 -23.36
CA SER A 97 -16.18 13.19 -22.52
C SER A 97 -15.63 12.65 -21.18
N ALA A 98 -15.87 11.37 -20.85
CA ALA A 98 -15.43 10.77 -19.60
C ALA A 98 -13.94 10.41 -19.66
N ARG A 99 -13.14 11.06 -18.81
CA ARG A 99 -11.68 10.87 -18.67
C ARG A 99 -11.27 10.27 -17.32
N GLU A 100 -12.24 9.74 -16.60
CA GLU A 100 -12.11 9.32 -15.21
C GLU A 100 -11.90 7.79 -15.08
N TRP A 101 -11.87 7.06 -16.19
CA TRP A 101 -11.80 5.59 -16.20
C TRP A 101 -10.38 5.10 -16.38
N MET A 102 -9.91 4.26 -15.47
CA MET A 102 -8.57 3.70 -15.46
C MET A 102 -8.63 2.18 -15.52
N ARG A 103 -7.79 1.54 -16.34
CA ARG A 103 -7.59 0.09 -16.31
C ARG A 103 -6.53 -0.23 -15.27
N CYS A 104 -6.97 -0.42 -14.04
CA CYS A 104 -6.13 -0.66 -12.88
C CYS A 104 -6.92 -1.38 -11.79
N THR A 105 -6.25 -1.89 -10.77
CA THR A 105 -6.88 -2.45 -9.56
C THR A 105 -7.07 -1.37 -8.49
N PRO A 106 -7.87 -1.63 -7.43
CA PRO A 106 -7.99 -0.73 -6.29
C PRO A 106 -6.64 -0.45 -5.61
N GLU A 107 -5.77 -1.47 -5.54
CA GLU A 107 -4.43 -1.37 -4.96
C GLU A 107 -3.55 -0.40 -5.75
N ASP A 108 -3.62 -0.42 -7.09
CA ASP A 108 -2.90 0.54 -7.93
C ASP A 108 -3.32 1.99 -7.64
N VAL A 109 -4.62 2.22 -7.45
CA VAL A 109 -5.17 3.54 -7.10
C VAL A 109 -4.67 3.97 -5.72
N LEU A 110 -4.70 3.06 -4.74
CA LEU A 110 -4.16 3.32 -3.40
C LEU A 110 -2.67 3.65 -3.46
N THR A 111 -1.90 2.97 -4.30
CA THR A 111 -0.47 3.29 -4.46
C THR A 111 -0.27 4.67 -5.04
N ALA A 112 -1.00 5.04 -6.10
CA ALA A 112 -0.92 6.37 -6.67
C ALA A 112 -1.30 7.47 -5.65
N ILE A 113 -2.29 7.20 -4.77
CA ILE A 113 -2.67 8.09 -3.66
C ILE A 113 -1.52 8.22 -2.65
N THR A 114 -0.90 7.12 -2.26
CA THR A 114 0.23 7.11 -1.32
C THR A 114 1.44 7.86 -1.88
N GLU A 115 1.81 7.62 -3.14
CA GLU A 115 2.88 8.36 -3.82
C GLU A 115 2.64 9.87 -3.82
N LEU A 116 1.41 10.29 -4.09
CA LEU A 116 1.03 11.71 -4.07
C LEU A 116 1.06 12.30 -2.66
N ARG A 117 0.69 11.50 -1.65
CA ARG A 117 0.68 11.90 -0.23
C ARG A 117 2.10 12.11 0.32
N GLU A 118 3.02 11.22 -0.06
CA GLU A 118 4.43 11.25 0.39
C GLU A 118 5.34 12.09 -0.50
N GLY A 119 4.94 12.37 -1.74
CA GLY A 119 5.79 13.03 -2.74
C GLY A 119 6.91 12.13 -3.26
N VAL A 120 6.82 10.82 -3.04
CA VAL A 120 7.79 9.81 -3.47
C VAL A 120 7.16 8.96 -4.56
N LYS A 121 7.93 8.64 -5.61
CA LYS A 121 7.51 7.67 -6.62
C LYS A 121 7.82 6.27 -6.11
N LEU A 122 6.77 5.46 -5.92
CA LEU A 122 6.84 4.07 -5.52
C LEU A 122 6.71 3.19 -6.76
N SER A 123 7.60 2.21 -6.92
CA SER A 123 7.39 1.14 -7.89
C SER A 123 6.31 0.18 -7.39
N GLY A 124 5.49 -0.41 -8.28
CA GLY A 124 4.50 -1.44 -7.90
C GLY A 124 3.26 -0.94 -7.13
N THR A 125 2.68 -1.83 -6.30
CA THR A 125 1.43 -1.69 -5.51
C THR A 125 1.66 -1.25 -4.05
N HIS A 126 2.83 -0.68 -3.74
CA HIS A 126 3.21 -0.32 -2.38
C HIS A 126 2.41 0.91 -1.88
N HIS A 127 1.30 0.70 -1.18
CA HIS A 127 0.40 1.77 -0.70
C HIS A 127 0.30 1.88 0.82
N GLU A 128 0.70 0.85 1.56
CA GLU A 128 0.67 0.85 3.02
C GLU A 128 1.84 1.65 3.60
N THR A 129 1.53 2.50 4.59
CA THR A 129 2.49 3.45 5.20
C THR A 129 2.43 3.42 6.73
N PHE A 130 1.91 2.35 7.32
CA PHE A 130 1.74 2.31 8.77
C PHE A 130 3.12 2.26 9.46
N PRO A 131 3.34 3.02 10.54
CA PRO A 131 4.63 3.01 11.21
C PRO A 131 4.85 1.70 11.97
N ILE A 132 6.11 1.36 12.19
CA ILE A 132 6.50 0.28 13.11
C ILE A 132 5.98 0.57 14.52
N ARG A 133 5.37 -0.43 15.16
CA ARG A 133 4.86 -0.28 16.52
C ARG A 133 6.02 -0.25 17.53
N PRO A 134 5.89 0.42 18.68
CA PRO A 134 6.98 0.54 19.66
C PRO A 134 7.58 -0.82 20.08
N GLU A 135 6.76 -1.84 20.27
CA GLU A 135 7.22 -3.18 20.64
C GLU A 135 7.98 -3.89 19.51
N GLN A 136 7.62 -3.63 18.26
CA GLN A 136 8.32 -4.15 17.09
C GLN A 136 9.66 -3.42 16.92
N ALA A 137 9.67 -2.09 17.07
CA ALA A 137 10.87 -1.27 16.98
C ALA A 137 11.92 -1.70 18.01
N SER A 138 11.51 -1.91 19.27
CA SER A 138 12.42 -2.41 20.31
C SER A 138 12.95 -3.82 20.02
N ALA A 139 12.15 -4.70 19.43
CA ALA A 139 12.60 -6.04 19.05
C ALA A 139 13.59 -6.01 17.89
N VAL A 140 13.37 -5.14 16.90
CA VAL A 140 14.25 -4.92 15.75
C VAL A 140 15.58 -4.31 16.20
N GLU A 141 15.54 -3.28 17.05
CA GLU A 141 16.73 -2.63 17.62
C GLU A 141 17.61 -3.63 18.39
N LYS A 142 17.02 -4.41 19.31
CA LYS A 142 17.76 -5.44 20.05
C LYS A 142 18.42 -6.49 19.16
N ALA A 143 17.75 -6.88 18.07
CA ALA A 143 18.32 -7.80 17.11
C ALA A 143 19.47 -7.12 16.36
N GLN A 144 19.26 -5.91 15.82
CA GLN A 144 20.29 -5.16 15.12
C GLN A 144 21.56 -4.99 15.96
N ASP A 145 21.42 -4.49 17.19
CA ASP A 145 22.54 -4.25 18.10
C ASP A 145 23.33 -5.55 18.36
N TYR A 146 22.65 -6.68 18.51
CA TYR A 146 23.28 -7.98 18.70
C TYR A 146 24.07 -8.44 17.47
N PHE A 147 23.51 -8.28 16.27
CA PHE A 147 24.22 -8.64 15.04
C PHE A 147 25.45 -7.74 14.84
N GLU A 148 25.29 -6.43 15.03
CA GLU A 148 26.37 -5.46 14.89
C GLU A 148 27.48 -5.68 15.91
N SER A 149 27.16 -6.01 17.17
CA SER A 149 28.17 -6.31 18.19
C SER A 149 29.02 -7.52 17.83
N ILE A 150 28.39 -8.58 17.31
CA ILE A 150 29.10 -9.80 16.89
C ILE A 150 29.98 -9.52 15.66
N TRP A 151 29.49 -8.74 14.69
CA TRP A 151 30.27 -8.37 13.51
C TRP A 151 31.40 -7.38 13.79
N ALA A 152 31.28 -6.57 14.86
CA ALA A 152 32.37 -5.72 15.33
C ALA A 152 33.57 -6.56 15.84
N GLU A 153 33.30 -7.74 16.41
CA GLU A 153 34.34 -8.68 16.85
C GLU A 153 34.84 -9.57 15.71
N ASP A 154 33.92 -10.13 14.90
CA ASP A 154 34.23 -10.95 13.73
C ASP A 154 33.29 -10.61 12.56
N PRO A 155 33.78 -9.87 11.55
CA PRO A 155 32.99 -9.50 10.37
C PRO A 155 32.46 -10.69 9.54
N LYS A 156 32.99 -11.90 9.75
CA LYS A 156 32.56 -13.12 9.03
C LYS A 156 31.69 -14.03 9.89
N ALA A 157 31.39 -13.65 11.12
CA ALA A 157 30.54 -14.43 12.01
C ALA A 157 29.12 -14.57 11.45
N VAL A 158 28.48 -15.69 11.78
CA VAL A 158 27.09 -16.00 11.43
C VAL A 158 26.24 -16.00 12.71
N PRO A 159 25.93 -14.81 13.27
CA PRO A 159 25.16 -14.69 14.51
C PRO A 159 23.76 -15.28 14.36
N ARG A 160 23.21 -15.80 15.48
CA ARG A 160 21.87 -16.38 15.54
C ARG A 160 21.06 -15.66 16.60
N PHE A 161 19.88 -15.19 16.22
CA PHE A 161 18.97 -14.49 17.12
C PHE A 161 17.56 -15.10 17.06
N LEU A 162 16.87 -15.15 18.20
CA LEU A 162 15.52 -15.70 18.31
C LEU A 162 14.57 -14.68 18.94
N TRP A 163 13.53 -14.28 18.21
CA TRP A 163 12.41 -13.55 18.79
C TRP A 163 11.36 -14.52 19.37
N ASN A 164 11.14 -14.44 20.68
CA ASN A 164 9.97 -15.05 21.31
C ASN A 164 8.73 -14.15 21.12
N ALA A 165 8.09 -14.22 19.96
CA ALA A 165 7.02 -13.32 19.56
C ALA A 165 5.63 -13.97 19.60
N LYS A 166 4.70 -13.36 20.36
CA LYS A 166 3.29 -13.76 20.43
C LYS A 166 2.58 -13.73 19.07
N MET A 167 1.39 -14.35 18.98
CA MET A 167 0.53 -14.23 17.80
C MET A 167 0.17 -12.76 17.53
N ARG A 168 0.05 -12.37 16.26
CA ARG A 168 -0.26 -11.01 15.80
C ARG A 168 0.75 -9.91 16.19
N PHE A 169 1.97 -10.30 16.55
CA PHE A 169 3.09 -9.37 16.73
C PHE A 169 3.49 -8.65 15.44
N GLY A 170 3.10 -9.14 14.25
CA GLY A 170 3.60 -8.64 12.97
C GLY A 170 5.03 -9.11 12.71
N LYS A 171 5.24 -10.43 12.80
CA LYS A 171 6.57 -11.05 12.64
C LYS A 171 7.17 -10.76 11.27
N THR A 172 6.38 -10.89 10.22
CA THR A 172 6.77 -10.63 8.82
C THR A 172 7.29 -9.21 8.66
N PHE A 173 6.43 -8.20 8.92
CA PHE A 173 6.85 -6.80 8.89
C PHE A 173 8.09 -6.50 9.74
N ALA A 174 8.17 -6.98 10.98
CA ALA A 174 9.34 -6.78 11.84
C ALA A 174 10.62 -7.43 11.28
N SER A 175 10.51 -8.60 10.65
CA SER A 175 11.63 -9.27 9.98
C SER A 175 12.13 -8.47 8.77
N TYR A 176 11.24 -7.91 7.94
CA TYR A 176 11.65 -7.06 6.83
C TYR A 176 12.26 -5.73 7.29
N GLN A 177 11.74 -5.14 8.36
CA GLN A 177 12.34 -3.95 8.97
C GLN A 177 13.76 -4.24 9.49
N LEU A 178 13.99 -5.38 10.15
CA LEU A 178 15.34 -5.80 10.54
C LEU A 178 16.25 -5.99 9.32
N ALA A 179 15.78 -6.68 8.27
CA ALA A 179 16.55 -6.87 7.05
C ALA A 179 16.93 -5.54 6.38
N LYS A 180 15.99 -4.58 6.34
CA LYS A 180 16.21 -3.22 5.84
C LYS A 180 17.27 -2.48 6.66
N ARG A 181 17.19 -2.52 8.01
CA ARG A 181 18.18 -1.88 8.89
C ARG A 181 19.58 -2.49 8.78
N LEU A 182 19.67 -3.80 8.64
CA LEU A 182 20.93 -4.51 8.41
C LEU A 182 21.49 -4.33 6.98
N GLY A 183 20.77 -3.64 6.09
CA GLY A 183 21.18 -3.47 4.69
C GLY A 183 21.23 -4.78 3.89
N ALA A 184 20.44 -5.78 4.29
CA ALA A 184 20.46 -7.11 3.68
C ALA A 184 20.01 -7.05 2.21
N LYS A 185 20.83 -7.60 1.31
CA LYS A 185 20.54 -7.66 -0.13
C LYS A 185 19.83 -8.95 -0.55
N ARG A 186 20.04 -10.04 0.18
CA ARG A 186 19.43 -11.35 -0.07
C ARG A 186 18.86 -11.88 1.24
N VAL A 187 17.57 -12.15 1.25
CA VAL A 187 16.84 -12.64 2.42
C VAL A 187 16.18 -13.96 2.04
N LEU A 188 16.51 -15.03 2.76
CA LEU A 188 15.85 -16.33 2.61
C LEU A 188 14.86 -16.52 3.76
N VAL A 189 13.59 -16.68 3.41
CA VAL A 189 12.52 -17.00 4.36
C VAL A 189 12.20 -18.48 4.24
N VAL A 190 12.37 -19.22 5.34
CA VAL A 190 12.07 -20.65 5.39
C VAL A 190 10.93 -20.91 6.36
N THR A 191 9.89 -21.59 5.89
CA THR A 191 8.73 -21.96 6.71
C THR A 191 8.34 -23.43 6.53
N PHE A 192 7.67 -24.00 7.53
CA PHE A 192 7.00 -25.30 7.41
C PHE A 192 5.50 -25.14 7.11
N LYS A 193 4.99 -23.90 7.02
CA LYS A 193 3.59 -23.60 6.72
C LYS A 193 3.51 -22.88 5.38
N PRO A 194 3.21 -23.57 4.27
CA PRO A 194 3.11 -22.93 2.95
C PRO A 194 2.07 -21.80 2.92
N ALA A 195 0.95 -21.97 3.62
CA ALA A 195 -0.16 -21.01 3.65
C ALA A 195 0.16 -19.61 4.24
N VAL A 196 1.39 -19.36 4.70
CA VAL A 196 1.80 -18.00 5.11
C VAL A 196 2.47 -17.22 3.99
N GLU A 197 2.77 -17.85 2.85
CA GLU A 197 3.45 -17.23 1.70
C GLU A 197 2.77 -15.93 1.25
N ASP A 198 1.46 -15.98 0.99
CA ASP A 198 0.68 -14.82 0.56
C ASP A 198 0.85 -13.62 1.51
N ALA A 199 0.90 -13.87 2.82
CA ALA A 199 1.09 -12.81 3.81
C ALA A 199 2.51 -12.23 3.78
N TRP A 200 3.53 -13.05 3.49
CA TRP A 200 4.90 -12.57 3.30
C TRP A 200 5.08 -11.80 2.01
N GLN A 201 4.45 -12.24 0.93
CA GLN A 201 4.44 -11.52 -0.35
C GLN A 201 3.73 -10.19 -0.20
N THR A 202 2.51 -10.20 0.33
CA THR A 202 1.68 -9.00 0.50
C THR A 202 2.41 -7.96 1.34
N ASP A 203 2.88 -8.29 2.56
CA ASP A 203 3.60 -7.34 3.43
C ASP A 203 4.83 -6.70 2.74
N LEU A 204 5.47 -7.40 1.79
CA LEU A 204 6.60 -6.87 1.05
C LEU A 204 6.14 -5.94 -0.09
N GLU A 205 5.16 -6.37 -0.88
CA GLU A 205 4.68 -5.68 -2.08
C GLU A 205 3.69 -4.53 -1.81
N SER A 206 3.09 -4.52 -0.61
CA SER A 206 2.11 -3.50 -0.21
C SER A 206 2.74 -2.34 0.55
N HIS A 207 3.87 -2.51 1.23
CA HIS A 207 4.38 -1.49 2.14
C HIS A 207 5.44 -0.61 1.51
N ALA A 208 5.29 0.72 1.61
CA ALA A 208 6.18 1.71 1.01
C ALA A 208 7.63 1.58 1.47
N ASP A 209 7.87 1.12 2.70
CA ASP A 209 9.23 0.86 3.22
C ASP A 209 10.05 -0.13 2.39
N PHE A 210 9.41 -1.04 1.67
CA PHE A 210 10.06 -2.07 0.89
C PHE A 210 9.95 -1.81 -0.62
N ASP A 211 9.69 -0.56 -1.00
CA ASP A 211 9.72 -0.17 -2.40
C ASP A 211 11.05 -0.55 -3.07
N GLY A 212 10.94 -1.09 -4.28
CA GLY A 212 12.07 -1.59 -5.04
C GLY A 212 12.62 -2.93 -4.55
N TRP A 213 12.06 -3.57 -3.51
CA TRP A 213 12.40 -4.95 -3.19
C TRP A 213 11.78 -5.89 -4.23
N GLN A 214 12.31 -7.11 -4.31
CA GLN A 214 11.82 -8.18 -5.20
C GLN A 214 11.37 -9.36 -4.35
N TYR A 215 10.27 -9.99 -4.73
CA TYR A 215 9.79 -11.22 -4.15
C TYR A 215 9.91 -12.37 -5.15
N LEU A 216 10.41 -13.52 -4.70
CA LEU A 216 10.40 -14.78 -5.45
C LEU A 216 10.07 -15.92 -4.49
N SER A 217 9.47 -16.99 -4.99
CA SER A 217 9.18 -18.18 -4.19
C SER A 217 9.44 -19.48 -4.91
N SER A 218 9.57 -20.57 -4.14
CA SER A 218 9.62 -21.92 -4.70
C SER A 218 8.35 -22.32 -5.46
N ALA A 219 7.20 -21.70 -5.16
CA ALA A 219 5.91 -21.95 -5.82
C ALA A 219 5.90 -21.47 -7.26
N THR A 220 6.42 -20.27 -7.47
CA THR A 220 6.29 -19.50 -8.71
C THR A 220 7.37 -19.85 -9.74
N GLY A 221 8.32 -20.72 -9.38
CA GLY A 221 9.33 -21.26 -10.29
C GLY A 221 10.38 -20.25 -10.75
N GLY A 222 10.45 -19.07 -10.12
CA GLY A 222 11.45 -18.05 -10.44
C GLY A 222 12.84 -18.45 -9.95
N ASN A 223 13.84 -18.39 -10.83
CA ASN A 223 15.23 -18.59 -10.46
C ASN A 223 15.76 -17.31 -9.77
N PRO A 224 16.26 -17.37 -8.52
CA PRO A 224 16.88 -16.23 -7.84
C PRO A 224 17.99 -15.55 -8.63
N ASP A 225 18.65 -16.28 -9.54
CA ASP A 225 19.71 -15.76 -10.40
C ASP A 225 19.21 -14.76 -11.45
N ASP A 226 17.93 -14.83 -11.82
CA ASP A 226 17.30 -13.95 -12.79
C ASP A 226 16.82 -12.63 -12.17
N ALA A 227 16.79 -12.54 -10.84
CA ALA A 227 16.42 -11.31 -10.13
C ALA A 227 17.49 -10.22 -10.29
N ASP A 228 17.05 -8.96 -10.37
CA ASP A 228 17.94 -7.81 -10.44
C ASP A 228 18.87 -7.80 -9.22
N LYS A 229 20.18 -7.89 -9.45
CA LYS A 229 21.20 -8.00 -8.40
C LYS A 229 21.44 -6.69 -7.65
N THR A 230 20.94 -5.57 -8.18
CA THR A 230 21.09 -4.24 -7.57
C THR A 230 20.01 -3.97 -6.50
N ARG A 231 18.88 -4.69 -6.60
CA ARG A 231 17.71 -4.56 -5.73
C ARG A 231 17.67 -5.66 -4.67
N PRO A 232 17.25 -5.38 -3.42
CA PRO A 232 17.05 -6.42 -2.42
C PRO A 232 16.07 -7.49 -2.89
N LEU A 233 16.37 -8.76 -2.60
CA LEU A 233 15.53 -9.90 -2.93
C LEU A 233 15.15 -10.68 -1.68
N VAL A 234 13.85 -10.95 -1.54
CA VAL A 234 13.29 -11.94 -0.63
C VAL A 234 12.98 -13.20 -1.44
N TYR A 235 13.55 -14.33 -1.02
CA TYR A 235 13.21 -15.63 -1.55
C TYR A 235 12.46 -16.44 -0.49
N PHE A 236 11.26 -16.89 -0.81
CA PHE A 236 10.42 -17.68 0.07
C PHE A 236 10.49 -19.17 -0.29
N GLY A 237 10.89 -19.99 0.68
CA GLY A 237 10.95 -21.43 0.54
C GLY A 237 10.20 -22.14 1.66
N TRP A 238 9.60 -23.28 1.35
CA TRP A 238 9.10 -24.21 2.36
C TRP A 238 9.80 -25.56 2.26
N VAL A 239 9.94 -26.21 3.41
CA VAL A 239 10.49 -27.57 3.48
C VAL A 239 9.30 -28.51 3.63
N CYS A 240 9.10 -29.38 2.64
CA CYS A 240 8.17 -30.51 2.71
C CYS A 240 8.73 -31.62 3.60
#